data_AF-A0A349R0G5-F1
#
_entry.id   AF-A0A349R0G5-F1
#
_cell.length_a   1.000
_cell.length_b   1.000
_cell.length_c   1.000
_cell.angle_alpha   90.00
_cell.angle_beta   90.00
_cell.angle_gamma   90.00
#
_symmetry.space_group_name_H-M   'P 1'
#
loop_
_entity.id
_entity.type
_entity.pdbx_description
1 polymer ?
#
loop_
_entity_poly.entity_id
_entity_poly.type
_entity_poly.pdbx_seq_one_letter_code
_entity_poly.pdbx_strand_id
1 'polypeptide(L)'
;MLSKIEHTIHSIRSFFEGEGWPILVTIALVSSFLFWVSCLVGIAIFYYRDYRYRLYHAKIYPVLRDFIYEHILIDNRNSHYPVDKLALDLHKPIIQKVVRQILHEYIFTIGGEKGKNMRSLFNELGFDREAQYEIRHESHHVAATVRSLADLALMKVEIQDAVLMQLMSSPRIEVRVAAFKYLLQVRGEISFDQVFSGIAGITDLDALDIYQTIVSTDYVGSYVFSQWL
;
A
#
# COMPACT_ATOMS: atom_id res chain seq x y z
N MET A 1 7.08 -45.14 -35.25
CA MET A 1 6.98 -44.53 -33.91
C MET A 1 8.06 -45.09 -32.97
N LEU A 2 8.23 -46.41 -32.90
CA LEU A 2 9.31 -47.08 -32.16
C LEU A 2 10.74 -46.64 -32.55
N SER A 3 11.04 -46.48 -33.85
CA SER A 3 12.38 -46.05 -34.30
C SER A 3 12.77 -44.63 -33.88
N LYS A 4 11.80 -43.72 -33.73
CA LYS A 4 12.06 -42.37 -33.22
C LYS A 4 12.43 -42.41 -31.75
N ILE A 5 11.74 -43.25 -30.96
CA ILE A 5 11.96 -43.40 -29.53
C ILE A 5 13.33 -44.02 -29.24
N GLU A 6 13.73 -45.05 -29.99
CA GLU A 6 15.08 -45.63 -29.87
C GLU A 6 16.18 -44.62 -30.21
N HIS A 7 15.97 -43.80 -31.24
CA HIS A 7 16.93 -42.76 -31.61
C HIS A 7 17.03 -41.65 -30.54
N THR A 8 15.93 -41.26 -29.88
CA THR A 8 15.99 -40.32 -28.75
C THR A 8 16.65 -40.94 -27.52
N ILE A 9 16.39 -42.21 -27.23
CA ILE A 9 17.01 -42.91 -26.10
C ILE A 9 18.52 -43.05 -26.34
N HIS A 10 18.95 -43.35 -27.56
CA HIS A 10 20.36 -43.49 -27.90
C HIS A 10 21.09 -42.13 -27.93
N SER A 11 20.43 -41.05 -28.35
CA SER A 11 21.01 -39.70 -28.29
C SER A 11 21.13 -39.18 -26.86
N ILE A 12 20.14 -39.47 -26.00
CA ILE A 12 20.20 -39.16 -24.57
C ILE A 12 21.33 -39.95 -23.91
N ARG A 13 21.44 -41.25 -24.20
CA ARG A 13 22.48 -42.10 -23.62
C ARG A 13 23.89 -41.69 -24.06
N SER A 14 24.10 -41.39 -25.34
CA SER A 14 25.40 -40.88 -25.83
C SER A 14 25.76 -39.49 -25.30
N PHE A 15 24.76 -38.66 -25.01
CA PHE A 15 24.96 -37.37 -24.34
C PHE A 15 25.41 -37.54 -22.87
N PHE A 16 24.84 -38.51 -22.14
CA PHE A 16 25.21 -38.80 -20.76
C PHE A 16 26.51 -39.61 -20.60
N GLU A 17 26.86 -40.48 -21.58
CA GLU A 17 28.11 -41.25 -21.59
C GLU A 17 29.30 -40.44 -22.15
N GLY A 18 29.06 -39.31 -22.83
CA GLY A 18 30.06 -38.38 -23.37
C GLY A 18 30.25 -37.09 -22.55
N GLU A 19 30.62 -35.98 -23.21
CA GLU A 19 30.90 -34.68 -22.57
C GLU A 19 29.66 -33.93 -22.05
N GLY A 20 28.44 -34.46 -22.21
CA GLY A 20 27.20 -33.79 -21.82
C GLY A 20 27.01 -33.64 -20.30
N TRP A 21 27.54 -34.57 -19.50
CA TRP A 21 27.46 -34.50 -18.04
C TRP A 21 28.26 -33.32 -17.45
N PRO A 22 29.55 -33.12 -17.79
CA PRO A 22 30.29 -31.91 -17.42
C PRO A 22 29.62 -30.60 -17.84
N ILE A 23 29.01 -30.56 -19.02
CA ILE A 23 28.33 -29.36 -19.53
C ILE A 23 27.09 -29.04 -18.70
N LEU A 24 26.25 -30.04 -18.39
CA LEU A 24 25.08 -29.86 -17.52
C LEU A 24 25.48 -29.39 -16.13
N VAL A 25 26.51 -29.99 -15.54
CA VAL A 25 27.02 -29.59 -14.22
C VAL A 25 27.53 -28.14 -14.26
N THR A 26 28.24 -27.75 -15.32
CA THR A 26 28.75 -26.38 -15.48
C THR A 26 27.61 -25.37 -15.63
N ILE A 27 26.58 -25.67 -16.44
CA ILE A 27 25.40 -24.82 -16.59
C ILE A 27 24.64 -24.69 -15.26
N ALA A 28 24.49 -25.79 -14.50
CA ALA A 28 23.85 -25.78 -13.19
C ALA A 28 24.64 -24.95 -12.16
N LEU A 29 25.97 -25.04 -12.18
CA LEU A 29 26.84 -24.23 -11.31
C LEU A 29 26.76 -22.74 -11.66
N VAL A 30 26.81 -22.39 -12.94
CA VAL A 30 26.70 -20.99 -13.39
C VAL A 30 25.34 -20.41 -13.07
N SER A 31 24.25 -21.15 -13.29
CA SER A 31 22.89 -20.68 -12.98
C SER A 31 22.67 -20.53 -11.48
N SER A 32 23.18 -21.47 -10.67
CA SER A 32 23.16 -21.37 -9.21
C SER A 32 23.93 -20.13 -8.72
N PHE A 33 25.12 -19.90 -9.27
CA PHE A 33 25.91 -18.72 -8.94
C PHE A 33 25.19 -17.42 -9.31
N LEU A 34 24.62 -17.31 -10.51
CA LEU A 34 23.86 -16.13 -10.92
C LEU A 34 22.63 -15.90 -10.05
N PHE A 35 21.94 -16.97 -9.65
CA PHE A 35 20.82 -16.88 -8.72
C PHE A 35 21.26 -16.32 -7.36
N TRP A 36 22.34 -16.86 -6.78
CA TRP A 36 22.90 -16.38 -5.52
C TRP A 36 23.32 -14.91 -5.59
N VAL A 37 24.00 -14.50 -6.66
CA VAL A 37 24.38 -13.10 -6.88
C VAL A 37 23.15 -12.20 -6.98
N SER A 38 22.12 -12.62 -7.74
CA SER A 38 20.86 -11.88 -7.85
C SER A 38 20.16 -11.71 -6.51
N CYS A 39 20.11 -12.77 -5.69
CA CYS A 39 19.55 -12.71 -4.34
C CYS A 39 20.33 -11.73 -3.44
N LEU A 40 21.67 -11.78 -3.46
CA LEU A 40 22.51 -10.87 -2.68
C LEU A 40 22.33 -9.41 -3.11
N VAL A 41 22.26 -9.15 -4.41
CA VAL A 41 21.99 -7.81 -4.95
C VAL A 41 20.60 -7.33 -4.54
N GLY A 42 19.58 -8.19 -4.63
CA GLY A 42 18.22 -7.87 -4.19
C GLY A 42 18.16 -7.49 -2.71
N ILE A 43 18.84 -8.25 -1.86
CA ILE A 43 18.96 -7.97 -0.42
C ILE A 43 19.68 -6.63 -0.20
N ALA A 44 20.82 -6.41 -0.87
CA ALA A 44 21.57 -5.15 -0.74
C ALA A 44 20.75 -3.93 -1.15
N ILE A 45 20.00 -4.01 -2.25
CA ILE A 45 19.10 -2.94 -2.71
C ILE A 45 18.00 -2.68 -1.68
N PHE A 46 17.42 -3.74 -1.10
CA PHE A 46 16.40 -3.61 -0.06
C PHE A 46 16.95 -2.88 1.18
N TYR A 47 18.10 -3.31 1.69
CA TYR A 47 18.76 -2.67 2.83
C TYR A 47 19.18 -1.23 2.54
N TYR A 48 19.69 -0.95 1.34
CA TYR A 48 20.06 0.41 0.95
C TYR A 48 18.83 1.33 0.88
N ARG A 49 17.71 0.83 0.34
CA ARG A 49 16.45 1.57 0.30
C ARG A 49 15.92 1.85 1.71
N ASP A 50 15.97 0.86 2.60
CA ASP A 50 15.55 1.00 4.00
C ASP A 50 16.45 1.98 4.76
N TYR A 51 17.77 1.85 4.62
CA TYR A 51 18.74 2.77 5.21
C TYR A 51 18.48 4.22 4.79
N ARG A 52 18.30 4.44 3.47
CA ARG A 52 18.00 5.78 2.95
C ARG A 52 16.67 6.29 3.52
N TYR A 53 15.63 5.45 3.59
CA TYR A 53 14.35 5.82 4.17
C TYR A 53 14.49 6.23 5.65
N ARG A 54 15.17 5.43 6.47
CA ARG A 54 15.43 5.73 7.89
C ARG A 54 16.20 7.04 8.07
N LEU A 55 17.19 7.30 7.21
CA LEU A 55 17.97 8.53 7.25
C LEU A 55 17.10 9.77 7.00
N TYR A 56 16.18 9.70 6.02
CA TYR A 56 15.24 10.79 5.78
C TYR A 56 14.20 10.91 6.89
N HIS A 57 13.67 9.77 7.39
CA HIS A 57 12.73 9.74 8.50
C HIS A 57 13.30 10.41 9.76
N ALA A 58 14.52 10.04 10.15
CA ALA A 58 15.18 10.62 11.33
C ALA A 58 15.40 12.14 11.23
N LYS A 59 15.56 12.68 10.00
CA LYS A 59 15.71 14.11 9.76
C LYS A 59 14.36 14.85 9.73
N ILE A 60 13.37 14.26 9.08
CA ILE A 60 12.06 14.90 8.85
C ILE A 60 11.19 14.83 10.10
N TYR A 61 11.22 13.71 10.83
CA TYR A 61 10.39 13.48 12.00
C TYR A 61 10.47 14.58 13.06
N PRO A 62 11.65 15.02 13.55
CA PRO A 62 11.70 16.07 14.58
C PRO A 62 11.13 17.40 14.07
N VAL A 63 11.43 17.79 12.81
CA VAL A 63 10.94 19.04 12.21
C VAL A 63 9.42 19.03 12.10
N LEU A 64 8.86 17.94 11.58
CA LEU A 64 7.42 17.80 11.39
C LEU A 64 6.70 17.68 12.74
N ARG A 65 7.28 16.93 13.68
CA ARG A 65 6.77 16.82 15.05
C ARG A 65 6.68 18.19 15.69
N ASP A 66 7.77 18.94 15.72
CA ASP A 66 7.81 20.23 16.41
C ASP A 66 6.81 21.22 15.78
N PHE A 67 6.67 21.22 14.45
CA PHE A 67 5.63 21.97 13.74
C PHE A 67 4.20 21.57 14.14
N ILE A 68 3.92 20.26 14.21
CA ILE A 68 2.63 19.72 14.66
C ILE A 68 2.34 20.14 16.11
N TYR A 69 3.33 20.04 17.01
CA TYR A 69 3.15 20.44 18.40
C TYR A 69 2.83 21.92 18.51
N GLU A 70 3.59 22.77 17.82
CA GLU A 70 3.43 24.22 17.87
C GLU A 70 2.08 24.66 17.28
N HIS A 71 1.75 24.21 16.07
CA HIS A 71 0.61 24.77 15.33
C HIS A 71 -0.70 23.99 15.48
N ILE A 72 -0.64 22.68 15.73
CA ILE A 72 -1.85 21.84 15.85
C ILE A 72 -2.20 21.56 17.31
N LEU A 73 -1.20 21.23 18.14
CA LEU A 73 -1.48 20.82 19.52
C LEU A 73 -1.61 22.01 20.49
N ILE A 74 -0.86 23.09 20.26
CA ILE A 74 -0.82 24.29 21.12
C ILE A 74 -1.70 25.41 20.57
N ASP A 75 -1.47 25.88 19.34
CA ASP A 75 -2.20 27.05 18.77
C ASP A 75 -3.64 26.71 18.33
N ASN A 76 -3.91 25.46 17.93
CA ASN A 76 -5.23 24.93 17.55
C ASN A 76 -6.01 25.84 16.57
N ARG A 77 -5.32 26.42 15.58
CA ARG A 77 -5.95 27.29 14.57
C ARG A 77 -6.52 26.46 13.42
N ASN A 78 -7.84 26.57 13.21
CA ASN A 78 -8.58 25.72 12.27
C ASN A 78 -8.52 26.16 10.79
N SER A 79 -7.82 27.24 10.43
CA SER A 79 -8.05 27.88 9.12
C SER A 79 -6.86 27.97 8.16
N HIS A 80 -5.61 27.98 8.64
CA HIS A 80 -4.46 27.96 7.73
C HIS A 80 -3.14 27.63 8.44
N TYR A 81 -2.40 26.62 7.96
CA TYR A 81 -1.06 26.32 8.46
C TYR A 81 -0.01 27.00 7.59
N PRO A 82 1.05 27.58 8.19
CA PRO A 82 2.14 28.19 7.44
C PRO A 82 3.05 27.08 6.88
N VAL A 83 2.56 26.32 5.89
CA VAL A 83 3.27 25.22 5.24
C VAL A 83 4.58 25.71 4.61
N ASP A 84 4.64 26.96 4.14
CA ASP A 84 5.86 27.58 3.61
C ASP A 84 6.97 27.74 4.65
N LYS A 85 6.63 27.73 5.96
CA LYS A 85 7.62 27.74 7.05
C LYS A 85 8.15 26.36 7.38
N LEU A 86 7.53 25.30 6.84
CA LEU A 86 8.04 23.95 6.94
C LEU A 86 9.32 23.92 6.08
N ALA A 87 10.49 23.95 6.73
CA ALA A 87 11.81 23.94 6.07
C ALA A 87 12.15 22.59 5.41
N LEU A 88 11.17 21.99 4.72
CA LEU A 88 11.23 20.70 4.06
C LEU A 88 11.08 20.91 2.55
N ASP A 89 11.96 20.27 1.80
CA ASP A 89 11.94 20.28 0.34
C ASP A 89 10.89 19.27 -0.18
N LEU A 90 9.62 19.68 -0.13
CA LEU A 90 8.45 18.86 -0.51
C LEU A 90 8.43 18.48 -2.00
N HIS A 91 9.29 19.09 -2.83
CA HIS A 91 9.44 18.72 -4.25
C HIS A 91 10.16 17.37 -4.43
N LYS A 92 10.85 16.86 -3.41
CA LYS A 92 11.51 15.54 -3.49
C LYS A 92 10.53 14.42 -3.13
N PRO A 93 10.32 13.42 -4.02
CA PRO A 93 9.31 12.38 -3.81
C PRO A 93 9.59 11.50 -2.58
N ILE A 94 10.87 11.32 -2.22
CA ILE A 94 11.24 10.57 -1.01
C ILE A 94 10.85 11.32 0.28
N ILE A 95 10.97 12.65 0.29
CA ILE A 95 10.60 13.50 1.42
C ILE A 95 9.08 13.50 1.56
N GLN A 96 8.38 13.70 0.45
CA GLN A 96 6.93 13.64 0.36
C GLN A 96 6.36 12.33 0.92
N LYS A 97 6.94 11.20 0.52
CA LYS A 97 6.54 9.87 1.02
C LYS A 97 6.74 9.73 2.52
N VAL A 98 7.88 10.20 3.05
CA VAL A 98 8.18 10.14 4.48
C VAL A 98 7.25 11.05 5.28
N VAL A 99 7.01 12.28 4.81
CA VAL A 99 6.06 13.22 5.44
C VAL A 99 4.66 12.62 5.48
N ARG A 100 4.18 12.06 4.37
CA ARG A 100 2.87 11.39 4.28
C ARG A 100 2.75 10.27 5.32
N GLN A 101 3.77 9.43 5.45
CA GLN A 101 3.76 8.31 6.40
C GLN A 101 3.74 8.78 7.86
N ILE A 102 4.52 9.81 8.19
CA ILE A 102 4.53 10.37 9.56
C ILE A 102 3.17 11.01 9.88
N LEU A 103 2.56 11.74 8.94
CA LEU A 103 1.23 12.32 9.14
C LEU A 103 0.16 11.25 9.36
N HIS A 104 0.23 10.13 8.63
CA HIS A 104 -0.66 8.98 8.86
C HIS A 104 -0.60 8.48 10.29
N GLU A 105 0.61 8.30 10.82
CA GLU A 105 0.82 7.83 12.20
C GLU A 105 0.21 8.80 13.22
N TYR A 106 0.38 10.12 13.00
CA TYR A 106 -0.22 11.14 13.86
C TYR A 106 -1.75 11.22 13.75
N ILE A 107 -2.33 11.12 12.55
CA ILE A 107 -3.79 11.13 12.34
C ILE A 107 -4.44 9.94 13.04
N PHE A 108 -3.83 8.76 12.96
CA PHE A 108 -4.35 7.56 13.61
C PHE A 108 -4.28 7.67 15.15
N THR A 109 -3.24 8.33 15.67
CA THR A 109 -3.02 8.47 17.12
C THR A 109 -3.85 9.60 17.73
N ILE A 110 -4.11 10.69 16.99
CA ILE A 110 -4.74 11.91 17.51
C ILE A 110 -6.21 11.98 17.05
N GLY A 111 -7.13 11.61 17.93
CA GLY A 111 -8.57 11.73 17.71
C GLY A 111 -9.14 13.14 17.93
N GLY A 112 -10.43 13.31 17.64
CA GLY A 112 -11.19 14.52 17.97
C GLY A 112 -10.90 15.74 17.10
N GLU A 113 -10.98 16.94 17.69
CA GLU A 113 -10.79 18.23 16.99
C GLU A 113 -9.36 18.39 16.43
N LYS A 114 -8.37 17.92 17.18
CA LYS A 114 -6.96 17.91 16.77
C LYS A 114 -6.71 16.98 15.57
N GLY A 115 -7.45 15.88 15.47
CA GLY A 115 -7.44 15.01 14.30
C GLY A 115 -8.02 15.69 13.05
N LYS A 116 -9.06 16.53 13.20
CA LYS A 116 -9.58 17.36 12.08
C LYS A 116 -8.54 18.36 11.59
N ASN A 117 -7.82 18.97 12.52
CA ASN A 117 -6.74 19.91 12.23
C ASN A 117 -5.57 19.25 11.50
N MET A 118 -5.21 18.02 11.88
CA MET A 118 -4.22 17.22 11.17
C MET A 118 -4.66 16.85 9.75
N ARG A 119 -5.95 16.52 9.55
CA ARG A 119 -6.51 16.31 8.20
C ARG A 119 -6.45 17.58 7.34
N SER A 120 -6.71 18.74 7.95
CA SER A 120 -6.60 20.03 7.26
C SER A 120 -5.16 20.30 6.81
N LEU A 121 -4.16 20.06 7.67
CA LEU A 121 -2.75 20.17 7.29
C LEU A 121 -2.40 19.23 6.12
N PHE A 122 -2.91 18.00 6.13
CA PHE A 122 -2.69 17.05 5.05
C PHE A 122 -3.22 17.55 3.69
N ASN A 123 -4.41 18.15 3.70
CA ASN A 123 -5.01 18.75 2.50
C ASN A 123 -4.23 19.98 2.01
N GLU A 124 -3.73 20.81 2.94
CA GLU A 124 -2.90 21.97 2.58
C GLU A 124 -1.56 21.57 1.96
N LEU A 125 -1.02 20.40 2.32
CA LEU A 125 0.16 19.81 1.68
C LEU A 125 -0.14 19.26 0.26
N GLY A 126 -1.39 19.28 -0.20
CA GLY A 126 -1.82 18.91 -1.55
C GLY A 126 -1.90 17.41 -1.82
N PHE A 127 -1.78 16.59 -0.78
CA PHE A 127 -1.82 15.13 -0.90
C PHE A 127 -3.22 14.59 -1.23
N ASP A 128 -4.29 15.34 -0.93
CA ASP A 128 -5.66 15.00 -1.31
C ASP A 128 -5.84 15.02 -2.84
N ARG A 129 -5.35 16.08 -3.50
CA ARG A 129 -5.40 16.27 -4.95
C ARG A 129 -4.58 15.22 -5.67
N GLU A 130 -3.40 14.90 -5.13
CA GLU A 130 -2.53 13.85 -5.63
C GLU A 130 -3.22 12.48 -5.53
N ALA A 131 -3.84 12.16 -4.40
CA ALA A 131 -4.55 10.90 -4.21
C ALA A 131 -5.75 10.76 -5.16
N GLN A 132 -6.53 11.83 -5.35
CA GLN A 132 -7.64 11.84 -6.31
C GLN A 132 -7.14 11.69 -7.76
N TYR A 133 -5.99 12.29 -8.10
CA TYR A 133 -5.38 12.15 -9.42
C TYR A 133 -4.93 10.71 -9.68
N GLU A 134 -4.26 10.08 -8.71
CA GLU A 134 -3.80 8.69 -8.81
C GLU A 134 -4.97 7.70 -8.98
N ILE A 135 -6.06 7.90 -8.25
CA ILE A 135 -7.25 7.06 -8.33
C ILE A 135 -7.94 7.16 -9.70
N ARG A 136 -7.99 8.35 -10.29
CA ARG A 136 -8.55 8.54 -11.64
C ARG A 136 -7.71 7.90 -12.74
N HIS A 137 -6.43 7.65 -12.49
CA HIS A 137 -5.49 7.03 -13.44
C HIS A 137 -5.03 5.65 -12.97
N GLU A 138 -5.97 4.82 -12.49
CA GLU A 138 -5.73 3.48 -11.92
C GLU A 138 -4.91 2.55 -12.84
N SER A 139 -4.94 2.78 -14.16
CA SER A 139 -4.41 1.87 -15.19
C SER A 139 -2.93 1.49 -15.03
N HIS A 140 -2.13 2.26 -14.29
CA HIS A 140 -0.68 2.05 -14.21
C HIS A 140 -0.16 1.48 -12.87
N HIS A 141 -0.78 1.72 -11.70
CA HIS A 141 -0.14 1.40 -10.41
C HIS A 141 -1.10 1.02 -9.26
N VAL A 142 -1.37 -0.27 -9.05
CA VAL A 142 -2.19 -0.79 -7.92
C VAL A 142 -1.73 -0.30 -6.56
N ALA A 143 -0.44 -0.40 -6.28
CA ALA A 143 0.10 0.02 -4.99
C ALA A 143 -0.04 1.53 -4.75
N ALA A 144 -0.21 2.33 -5.81
CA ALA A 144 -0.50 3.75 -5.71
C ALA A 144 -1.99 3.97 -5.43
N THR A 145 -2.88 3.32 -6.19
CA THR A 145 -4.33 3.37 -5.98
C THR A 145 -4.73 2.93 -4.57
N VAL A 146 -4.21 1.80 -4.08
CA VAL A 146 -4.49 1.29 -2.73
C VAL A 146 -4.07 2.28 -1.65
N ARG A 147 -2.88 2.88 -1.79
CA ARG A 147 -2.37 3.89 -0.86
C ARG A 147 -3.22 5.15 -0.88
N SER A 148 -3.55 5.63 -2.07
CA SER A 148 -4.37 6.81 -2.26
C SER A 148 -5.80 6.63 -1.74
N LEU A 149 -6.36 5.42 -1.83
CA LEU A 149 -7.63 5.09 -1.18
C LEU A 149 -7.51 5.13 0.35
N ALA A 150 -6.43 4.60 0.92
CA ALA A 150 -6.19 4.68 2.37
C ALA A 150 -6.00 6.14 2.83
N ASP A 151 -5.30 6.96 2.05
CA ASP A 151 -5.14 8.40 2.30
C ASP A 151 -6.53 9.08 2.37
N LEU A 152 -7.33 8.96 1.31
CA LEU A 152 -8.65 9.60 1.25
C LEU A 152 -9.60 9.08 2.34
N ALA A 153 -9.51 7.79 2.69
CA ALA A 153 -10.30 7.20 3.76
C ALA A 153 -9.97 7.82 5.13
N LEU A 154 -8.68 8.01 5.44
CA LEU A 154 -8.25 8.67 6.67
C LEU A 154 -8.69 10.13 6.74
N MET A 155 -8.72 10.83 5.62
CA MET A 155 -9.23 12.21 5.56
C MET A 155 -10.75 12.31 5.55
N LYS A 156 -11.47 11.20 5.38
CA LYS A 156 -12.92 11.18 5.15
C LYS A 156 -13.34 12.06 3.96
N VAL A 157 -12.53 12.03 2.89
CA VAL A 157 -12.82 12.76 1.65
C VAL A 157 -13.65 11.88 0.75
N GLU A 158 -14.80 12.39 0.30
CA GLU A 158 -15.67 11.65 -0.62
C GLU A 158 -15.11 11.64 -2.04
N ILE A 159 -15.07 10.45 -2.64
CA ILE A 159 -14.78 10.20 -4.05
C ILE A 159 -16.10 10.11 -4.82
N GLN A 160 -16.07 10.48 -6.10
CA GLN A 160 -17.21 10.33 -7.01
C GLN A 160 -17.70 8.88 -7.09
N ASP A 161 -19.01 8.66 -6.99
CA ASP A 161 -19.63 7.33 -6.99
C ASP A 161 -19.26 6.48 -8.21
N ALA A 162 -19.16 7.10 -9.40
CA ALA A 162 -18.79 6.41 -10.63
C ALA A 162 -17.39 5.78 -10.54
N VAL A 163 -16.43 6.52 -9.97
CA VAL A 163 -15.05 6.05 -9.79
C VAL A 163 -15.01 4.95 -8.72
N LEU A 164 -15.78 5.11 -7.64
CA LEU A 164 -15.86 4.11 -6.58
C LEU A 164 -16.45 2.78 -7.05
N MET A 165 -17.52 2.82 -7.86
CA MET A 165 -18.09 1.63 -8.50
C MET A 165 -17.09 0.93 -9.43
N GLN A 166 -16.29 1.70 -10.18
CA GLN A 166 -15.21 1.14 -11.00
C GLN A 166 -14.16 0.42 -10.16
N LEU A 167 -13.73 1.02 -9.05
CA LEU A 167 -12.73 0.41 -8.16
C LEU A 167 -13.24 -0.87 -7.47
N MET A 168 -14.49 -0.87 -7.02
CA MET A 168 -15.13 -2.05 -6.42
C MET A 168 -15.31 -3.21 -7.40
N SER A 169 -15.38 -2.91 -8.70
CA SER A 169 -15.48 -3.90 -9.79
C SER A 169 -14.15 -4.18 -10.49
N SER A 170 -13.04 -3.62 -9.99
CA SER A 170 -11.71 -3.80 -10.58
C SER A 170 -11.34 -5.29 -10.62
N PRO A 171 -10.68 -5.78 -11.68
CA PRO A 171 -10.25 -7.19 -11.75
C PRO A 171 -9.18 -7.54 -10.70
N ARG A 172 -8.58 -6.53 -10.05
CA ARG A 172 -7.50 -6.72 -9.07
C ARG A 172 -8.08 -6.73 -7.67
N ILE A 173 -7.90 -7.84 -6.95
CA ILE A 173 -8.47 -8.07 -5.62
C ILE A 173 -8.00 -6.99 -4.63
N GLU A 174 -6.73 -6.59 -4.70
CA GLU A 174 -6.14 -5.62 -3.79
C GLU A 174 -6.83 -4.25 -3.89
N VAL A 175 -7.24 -3.86 -5.10
CA VAL A 175 -7.95 -2.59 -5.33
C VAL A 175 -9.38 -2.68 -4.79
N ARG A 176 -10.07 -3.81 -5.03
CA ARG A 176 -11.43 -4.02 -4.49
C ARG A 176 -11.43 -3.98 -2.97
N VAL A 177 -10.49 -4.69 -2.33
CA VAL A 177 -10.33 -4.71 -0.87
C VAL A 177 -10.09 -3.31 -0.34
N ALA A 178 -9.18 -2.55 -0.95
CA ALA A 178 -8.93 -1.16 -0.56
C ALA A 178 -10.17 -0.26 -0.74
N ALA A 179 -10.94 -0.45 -1.81
CA ALA A 179 -12.17 0.28 -2.07
C ALA A 179 -13.25 -0.02 -1.01
N PHE A 180 -13.39 -1.29 -0.61
CA PHE A 180 -14.31 -1.68 0.47
C PHE A 180 -13.88 -1.11 1.82
N LYS A 181 -12.59 -1.16 2.16
CA LYS A 181 -12.07 -0.53 3.40
C LYS A 181 -12.32 0.98 3.40
N TYR A 182 -12.09 1.66 2.29
CA TYR A 182 -12.40 3.07 2.12
C TYR A 182 -13.90 3.35 2.36
N LEU A 183 -14.77 2.55 1.74
CA LEU A 183 -16.23 2.70 1.85
C LEU A 183 -16.69 2.60 3.32
N LEU A 184 -16.17 1.63 4.06
CA LEU A 184 -16.45 1.43 5.50
C LEU A 184 -15.96 2.58 6.38
N GLN A 185 -14.77 3.13 6.08
CA GLN A 185 -14.18 4.21 6.87
C GLN A 185 -14.83 5.57 6.62
N VAL A 186 -15.31 5.82 5.39
CA VAL A 186 -15.92 7.11 5.00
C VAL A 186 -17.42 7.12 5.21
N ARG A 187 -18.14 6.08 4.75
CA ARG A 187 -19.62 6.01 4.74
C ARG A 187 -20.20 5.21 5.91
N GLY A 188 -19.40 4.39 6.58
CA GLY A 188 -19.81 3.63 7.75
C GLY A 188 -20.90 2.61 7.49
N GLU A 189 -21.84 2.49 8.42
CA GLU A 189 -22.84 1.41 8.44
C GLU A 189 -23.71 1.35 7.18
N ILE A 190 -24.00 2.49 6.55
CA ILE A 190 -24.79 2.59 5.30
C ILE A 190 -24.15 1.77 4.16
N SER A 191 -22.87 1.46 4.31
CA SER A 191 -22.02 0.87 3.30
C SER A 191 -21.84 -0.65 3.48
N PHE A 192 -22.32 -1.21 4.60
CA PHE A 192 -22.19 -2.63 4.94
C PHE A 192 -22.83 -3.54 3.91
N ASP A 193 -24.08 -3.26 3.49
CA ASP A 193 -24.79 -4.08 2.50
C ASP A 193 -24.03 -4.14 1.15
N GLN A 194 -23.40 -3.03 0.76
CA GLN A 194 -22.61 -2.94 -0.48
C GLN A 194 -21.31 -3.73 -0.36
N VAL A 195 -20.66 -3.71 0.79
CA VAL A 195 -19.44 -4.50 1.04
C VAL A 195 -19.76 -5.99 1.10
N PHE A 196 -20.76 -6.39 1.88
CA PHE A 196 -21.10 -7.81 2.06
C PHE A 196 -21.57 -8.48 0.77
N SER A 197 -22.33 -7.76 -0.07
CA SER A 197 -22.70 -8.26 -1.40
C SER A 197 -21.50 -8.36 -2.36
N GLY A 198 -20.49 -7.51 -2.20
CA GLY A 198 -19.28 -7.47 -3.02
C GLY A 198 -18.12 -8.35 -2.55
N ILE A 199 -18.19 -8.97 -1.36
CA ILE A 199 -17.14 -9.85 -0.82
C ILE A 199 -17.02 -11.17 -1.60
N ALA A 200 -18.05 -11.57 -2.36
CA ALA A 200 -18.00 -12.75 -3.20
C ALA A 200 -16.82 -12.71 -4.19
N GLY A 201 -15.88 -13.66 -4.07
CA GLY A 201 -14.66 -13.72 -4.89
C GLY A 201 -13.48 -12.91 -4.33
N ILE A 202 -13.51 -12.52 -3.05
CA ILE A 202 -12.34 -12.11 -2.26
C ILE A 202 -11.81 -13.34 -1.51
N THR A 203 -10.51 -13.39 -1.22
CA THR A 203 -9.93 -14.48 -0.40
C THR A 203 -10.36 -14.33 1.07
N ASP A 204 -10.43 -15.43 1.82
CA ASP A 204 -10.82 -15.39 3.24
C ASP A 204 -9.91 -14.48 4.09
N LEU A 205 -8.62 -14.42 3.72
CA LEU A 205 -7.64 -13.58 4.40
C LEU A 205 -7.89 -12.09 4.16
N ASP A 206 -8.17 -11.72 2.91
CA ASP A 206 -8.50 -10.35 2.54
C ASP A 206 -9.87 -9.92 3.11
N ALA A 207 -10.83 -10.85 3.19
CA ALA A 207 -12.10 -10.61 3.84
C ALA A 207 -11.90 -10.33 5.34
N LEU A 208 -11.04 -11.08 6.02
CA LEU A 208 -10.68 -10.84 7.42
C LEU A 208 -10.09 -9.43 7.64
N ASP A 209 -9.25 -8.94 6.73
CA ASP A 209 -8.71 -7.57 6.77
C ASP A 209 -9.80 -6.48 6.63
N ILE A 210 -10.82 -6.75 5.80
CA ILE A 210 -12.01 -5.89 5.70
C ILE A 210 -12.78 -5.91 7.03
N TYR A 211 -13.04 -7.08 7.60
CA TYR A 211 -13.74 -7.21 8.88
C TYR A 211 -13.01 -6.52 10.03
N GLN A 212 -11.69 -6.64 10.11
CA GLN A 212 -10.87 -5.92 11.09
C GLN A 212 -11.06 -4.41 11.00
N THR A 213 -11.25 -3.88 9.79
CA THR A 213 -11.52 -2.45 9.60
C THR A 213 -12.84 -2.03 10.25
N ILE A 214 -13.87 -2.88 10.16
CA ILE A 214 -15.18 -2.65 10.81
C ILE A 214 -15.04 -2.68 12.33
N VAL A 215 -14.27 -3.63 12.88
CA VAL A 215 -14.05 -3.75 14.33
C VAL A 215 -13.19 -2.61 14.88
N SER A 216 -12.23 -2.13 14.09
CA SER A 216 -11.34 -1.02 14.48
C SER A 216 -11.99 0.36 14.43
N THR A 217 -13.15 0.46 13.78
CA THR A 217 -13.92 1.69 13.74
C THR A 217 -14.90 1.68 14.90
N ASP A 218 -15.01 2.80 15.61
CA ASP A 218 -15.80 2.98 16.85
C ASP A 218 -17.32 3.01 16.56
N TYR A 219 -17.82 2.05 15.76
CA TYR A 219 -19.22 1.95 15.37
C TYR A 219 -20.02 1.32 16.51
N VAL A 220 -20.76 2.16 17.22
CA VAL A 220 -21.74 1.79 18.24
C VAL A 220 -23.15 1.87 17.62
N GLY A 221 -23.41 1.06 16.61
CA GLY A 221 -24.73 0.89 15.98
C GLY A 221 -25.41 -0.43 16.34
N SER A 222 -26.66 -0.60 15.91
CA SER A 222 -27.55 -1.71 16.29
C SER A 222 -27.22 -3.08 15.66
N TYR A 223 -25.97 -3.31 15.25
CA TYR A 223 -25.54 -4.60 14.74
C TYR A 223 -24.75 -5.34 15.81
N VAL A 224 -25.38 -6.37 16.37
CA VAL A 224 -24.80 -7.25 17.37
C VAL A 224 -23.73 -8.12 16.70
N PHE A 225 -22.47 -7.68 16.78
CA PHE A 225 -21.29 -8.41 16.29
C PHE A 225 -21.08 -9.76 16.99
N SER A 226 -21.76 -10.04 18.11
CA SER A 226 -21.65 -11.31 18.83
C SER A 226 -22.27 -12.51 18.09
N GLN A 227 -22.84 -12.32 16.90
CA GLN A 227 -23.39 -13.41 16.07
C GLN A 227 -22.43 -13.89 14.97
N TRP A 228 -21.24 -13.28 14.84
CA TRP A 228 -20.34 -13.47 13.71
C TRP A 228 -18.95 -14.04 14.08
N LEU A 229 -18.74 -14.37 15.36
CA LEU A 229 -17.65 -15.23 15.86
C LEU A 229 -18.20 -16.66 16.05
#